data_AF-A0A672KYW2-F1
#
_entry.id   AF-A0A672KYW2-F1
#
_cell.length_a   1.000
_cell.length_b   1.000
_cell.length_c   1.000
_cell.angle_alpha   90.00
_cell.angle_beta   90.00
_cell.angle_gamma   90.00
#
_symmetry.space_group_name_H-M   'P 1'
#
loop_
_entity.id
_entity.type
_entity.pdbx_description
1 polymer ?
#
loop_
_entity_poly.entity_id
_entity_poly.type
_entity_poly.pdbx_seq_one_letter_code
_entity_poly.pdbx_strand_id
1 'polypeptide(L)'
;KLEIIKKNKKLNGGCVFCVSQEKDTSLYRPALEELRRQIRSSTTSMTSVPKPLKFLRPHYAKLKESYQNMTSGDNKQFCADVVSVLAMTMSSERECLKYRLLGSQEELASWGHEYVRHLAGEVAKEWQEIEEGDKAQQELLLKLVKEIVPYNMAHNAEHEACDLLMEIERLDMLDTYIDENAYSKVCLYLTSCVSYVPEPENSALLKCALSIFRKFNRYPEALRLALILNDVELVENIFTSCKDIVIQKQMSFMLGRHGMFLELNEDVEDFEDLTEIMSNVQLNSNFLALAREVMKYTHTHI
;
A
#
# COMPACT_ATOMS: atom_id res chain seq x y z
N LYS A 1 26.67 -0.86 22.03
CA LYS A 1 26.39 -0.23 20.71
C LYS A 1 27.67 0.11 19.91
N LEU A 2 28.64 0.85 20.46
CA LEU A 2 29.90 1.19 19.75
C LEU A 2 30.81 -0.01 19.42
N GLU A 3 30.87 -1.03 20.26
CA GLU A 3 31.62 -2.27 19.97
C GLU A 3 31.00 -3.11 18.86
N ILE A 4 29.67 -3.22 18.81
CA ILE A 4 28.93 -3.91 17.74
C ILE A 4 29.21 -3.22 16.39
N ILE A 5 29.20 -1.87 16.38
CA ILE A 5 29.53 -1.08 15.19
C ILE A 5 31.00 -1.32 14.75
N LYS A 6 31.95 -1.37 15.70
CA LYS A 6 33.36 -1.67 15.39
C LYS A 6 33.57 -3.12 14.89
N LYS A 7 32.82 -4.09 15.44
CA LYS A 7 32.84 -5.50 15.03
C LYS A 7 32.28 -5.64 13.61
N ASN A 8 31.11 -5.06 13.33
CA ASN A 8 30.51 -5.01 11.99
C ASN A 8 31.41 -4.30 10.98
N LYS A 9 32.14 -3.23 11.38
CA LYS A 9 33.07 -2.52 10.49
C LYS A 9 34.26 -3.38 10.04
N LYS A 10 34.79 -4.26 10.92
CA LYS A 10 35.88 -5.19 10.57
C LYS A 10 35.40 -6.39 9.76
N LEU A 11 34.22 -6.94 10.09
CA LEU A 11 33.64 -8.09 9.41
C LEU A 11 33.09 -7.74 8.01
N ASN A 12 32.45 -6.59 7.85
CA ASN A 12 31.96 -6.11 6.54
C ASN A 12 33.11 -5.91 5.53
N GLY A 13 34.25 -5.37 5.98
CA GLY A 13 35.45 -5.25 5.16
C GLY A 13 36.04 -6.61 4.80
N GLY A 14 36.03 -7.58 5.72
CA GLY A 14 36.54 -8.92 5.51
C GLY A 14 35.71 -9.76 4.54
N CYS A 15 34.38 -9.78 4.67
CA CYS A 15 33.51 -10.55 3.77
C CYS A 15 33.55 -10.01 2.33
N VAL A 16 33.52 -8.69 2.14
CA VAL A 16 33.65 -8.13 0.78
C VAL A 16 35.07 -8.34 0.24
N PHE A 17 36.10 -8.31 1.09
CA PHE A 17 37.45 -8.62 0.68
C PHE A 17 37.62 -10.07 0.21
N CYS A 18 37.01 -11.06 0.89
CA CYS A 18 36.96 -12.45 0.43
C CYS A 18 36.24 -12.58 -0.92
N VAL A 19 35.13 -11.85 -1.12
CA VAL A 19 34.42 -11.85 -2.42
C VAL A 19 35.22 -11.17 -3.54
N SER A 20 36.05 -10.17 -3.22
CA SER A 20 36.79 -9.38 -4.21
C SER A 20 38.21 -9.84 -4.53
N GLN A 21 38.87 -10.63 -3.68
CA GLN A 21 40.28 -11.03 -3.88
C GLN A 21 40.54 -12.54 -3.95
N GLU A 22 39.64 -13.40 -3.46
CA GLU A 22 39.86 -14.85 -3.51
C GLU A 22 39.32 -15.46 -4.81
N LYS A 23 40.14 -16.30 -5.46
CA LYS A 23 39.82 -17.01 -6.71
C LYS A 23 38.96 -18.27 -6.51
N ASP A 24 38.76 -18.67 -5.24
CA ASP A 24 38.03 -19.89 -4.90
C ASP A 24 36.52 -19.65 -4.88
N THR A 25 35.84 -20.19 -5.89
CA THR A 25 34.39 -20.13 -6.06
C THR A 25 33.61 -20.79 -4.92
N SER A 26 34.24 -21.65 -4.12
CA SER A 26 33.65 -22.31 -2.95
C SER A 26 33.48 -21.37 -1.75
N LEU A 27 34.31 -20.33 -1.62
CA LEU A 27 34.28 -19.37 -0.50
C LEU A 27 33.29 -18.23 -0.73
N TYR A 28 32.80 -18.04 -1.95
CA TYR A 28 31.80 -17.01 -2.25
C TYR A 28 30.47 -17.26 -1.54
N ARG A 29 29.98 -18.51 -1.52
CA ARG A 29 28.67 -18.83 -0.92
C ARG A 29 28.64 -18.53 0.60
N PRO A 30 29.60 -19.02 1.41
CA PRO A 30 29.63 -18.70 2.84
C PRO A 30 29.83 -17.22 3.13
N ALA A 31 30.66 -16.53 2.33
CA ALA A 31 30.92 -15.11 2.52
C ALA A 31 29.68 -14.25 2.23
N LEU A 32 28.93 -14.58 1.18
CA LEU A 32 27.68 -13.90 0.83
C LEU A 32 26.56 -14.21 1.86
N GLU A 33 26.48 -15.44 2.36
CA GLU A 33 25.50 -15.81 3.40
C GLU A 33 25.78 -15.10 4.73
N GLU A 34 27.05 -14.99 5.13
CA GLU A 34 27.42 -14.24 6.32
C GLU A 34 27.13 -12.74 6.16
N LEU A 35 27.37 -12.18 4.97
CA LEU A 35 27.00 -10.80 4.66
C LEU A 35 25.48 -10.60 4.76
N ARG A 36 24.68 -11.51 4.20
CA ARG A 36 23.21 -11.51 4.33
C ARG A 36 22.77 -11.54 5.80
N ARG A 37 23.34 -12.45 6.59
CA ARG A 37 23.03 -12.58 8.03
C ARG A 37 23.30 -11.28 8.78
N GLN A 38 24.40 -10.60 8.46
CA GLN A 38 24.78 -9.34 9.08
C GLN A 38 23.90 -8.16 8.64
N ILE A 39 23.51 -8.10 7.36
CA ILE A 39 22.55 -7.12 6.86
C ILE A 39 21.23 -7.29 7.62
N ARG A 40 20.66 -8.50 7.64
CA ARG A 40 19.40 -8.80 8.35
C ARG A 40 19.47 -8.42 9.83
N SER A 41 20.52 -8.84 10.54
CA SER A 41 20.72 -8.50 11.95
C SER A 41 20.89 -7.00 12.21
N SER A 42 21.29 -6.22 11.19
CA SER A 42 21.47 -4.77 11.30
C SER A 42 20.19 -4.00 10.94
N THR A 43 19.35 -4.54 10.05
CA THR A 43 18.10 -3.93 9.56
C THR A 43 16.89 -4.22 10.44
N THR A 44 16.94 -5.21 11.34
CA THR A 44 15.85 -5.47 12.31
C THR A 44 15.57 -4.31 13.28
N SER A 45 16.42 -3.28 13.33
CA SER A 45 16.18 -2.09 14.14
C SER A 45 15.42 -1.05 13.29
N MET A 46 14.10 -1.01 13.49
CA MET A 46 13.06 -0.18 12.83
C MET A 46 13.31 1.35 12.76
N THR A 47 14.47 1.84 13.21
CA THR A 47 14.81 3.26 13.24
C THR A 47 16.12 3.49 12.49
N SER A 48 16.01 4.09 11.31
CA SER A 48 17.06 4.60 10.41
C SER A 48 17.88 3.57 9.61
N VAL A 49 18.10 3.93 8.33
CA VAL A 49 19.05 3.33 7.38
C VAL A 49 20.26 2.78 8.13
N PRO A 50 20.50 1.46 8.13
CA PRO A 50 21.52 0.85 8.95
C PRO A 50 22.87 1.53 8.69
N LYS A 51 23.42 2.20 9.71
CA LYS A 51 24.80 2.73 9.69
C LYS A 51 25.83 1.72 9.14
N PRO A 52 25.69 0.39 9.32
CA PRO A 52 26.51 -0.62 8.65
C PRO A 52 26.58 -0.52 7.13
N LEU A 53 25.47 -0.17 6.46
CA LEU A 53 25.43 -0.03 4.99
C LEU A 53 26.32 1.13 4.53
N LYS A 54 26.33 2.26 5.23
CA LYS A 54 27.24 3.41 4.95
C LYS A 54 28.72 3.01 4.90
N PHE A 55 29.14 1.99 5.64
CA PHE A 55 30.53 1.50 5.62
C PHE A 55 30.85 0.61 4.41
N LEU A 56 29.85 0.08 3.72
CA LEU A 56 30.02 -0.76 2.52
C LEU A 56 30.14 0.07 1.22
N ARG A 57 29.95 1.39 1.29
CA ARG A 57 30.08 2.32 0.13
C ARG A 57 31.38 2.19 -0.67
N PRO A 58 32.57 2.13 -0.04
CA PRO A 58 33.83 2.00 -0.77
C PRO A 58 34.00 0.61 -1.42
N HIS A 59 33.22 -0.37 -0.96
CA HIS A 59 33.33 -1.77 -1.36
C HIS A 59 32.30 -2.15 -2.44
N TYR A 60 31.26 -1.35 -2.64
CA TYR A 60 30.21 -1.58 -3.63
C TYR A 60 30.76 -1.70 -5.06
N ALA A 61 31.65 -0.80 -5.47
CA ALA A 61 32.26 -0.83 -6.81
C ALA A 61 33.06 -2.13 -7.06
N LYS A 62 33.77 -2.62 -6.04
CA LYS A 62 34.53 -3.88 -6.12
C LYS A 62 33.60 -5.10 -6.18
N LEU A 63 32.49 -5.08 -5.45
CA LEU A 63 31.50 -6.15 -5.51
C LEU A 63 30.83 -6.24 -6.89
N LYS A 64 30.59 -5.09 -7.54
CA LYS A 64 30.07 -4.99 -8.91
C LYS A 64 31.04 -5.56 -9.95
N GLU A 65 32.33 -5.26 -9.81
CA GLU A 65 33.39 -5.84 -10.65
C GLU A 65 33.49 -7.37 -10.44
N SER A 66 33.43 -7.83 -9.19
CA SER A 66 33.37 -9.26 -8.86
C SER A 66 32.14 -9.94 -9.49
N TYR A 67 30.97 -9.31 -9.45
CA TYR A 67 29.76 -9.83 -10.10
C TYR A 67 29.92 -9.96 -11.63
N GLN A 68 30.57 -9.00 -12.29
CA GLN A 68 30.82 -9.06 -13.74
C GLN A 68 31.79 -10.19 -14.10
N ASN A 69 32.80 -10.44 -13.26
CA ASN A 69 33.80 -11.47 -13.47
C ASN A 69 33.34 -12.90 -13.07
N MET A 70 32.21 -13.03 -12.34
CA MET A 70 31.65 -14.33 -11.95
C MET A 70 30.99 -15.06 -13.13
N THR A 71 31.21 -16.38 -13.19
CA THR A 71 30.53 -17.30 -14.12
C THR A 71 29.04 -17.43 -13.78
N SER A 72 28.22 -17.66 -14.80
CA SER A 72 26.77 -17.83 -14.66
C SER A 72 26.44 -19.08 -13.83
N GLY A 73 25.86 -18.90 -12.65
CA GLY A 73 25.42 -19.96 -11.75
C GLY A 73 24.75 -19.38 -10.50
N ASP A 74 24.34 -20.23 -9.56
CA ASP A 74 23.58 -19.86 -8.36
C ASP A 74 24.30 -18.82 -7.49
N ASN A 75 25.64 -18.83 -7.49
CA ASN A 75 26.46 -17.86 -6.77
C ASN A 75 26.37 -16.45 -7.38
N LYS A 76 26.21 -16.35 -8.70
CA LYS A 76 26.05 -15.06 -9.39
C LYS A 76 24.68 -14.47 -9.11
N GLN A 77 23.63 -15.29 -9.13
CA GLN A 77 22.26 -14.86 -8.77
C GLN A 77 22.19 -14.39 -7.32
N PHE A 78 22.79 -15.14 -6.38
CA PHE A 78 22.83 -14.73 -4.98
C PHE A 78 23.68 -13.48 -4.75
N CYS A 79 24.77 -13.32 -5.50
CA CYS A 79 25.55 -12.08 -5.50
C CYS A 79 24.72 -10.90 -6.04
N ALA A 80 23.91 -11.09 -7.09
CA ALA A 80 23.00 -10.06 -7.59
C ALA A 80 21.97 -9.65 -6.53
N ASP A 81 21.38 -10.60 -5.78
CA ASP A 81 20.46 -10.28 -4.68
C ASP A 81 21.14 -9.41 -3.61
N VAL A 82 22.37 -9.75 -3.22
CA VAL A 82 23.18 -8.96 -2.28
C VAL A 82 23.52 -7.56 -2.85
N VAL A 83 23.91 -7.47 -4.13
CA VAL A 83 24.18 -6.18 -4.79
C VAL A 83 22.92 -5.32 -4.79
N SER A 84 21.75 -5.90 -5.05
CA SER A 84 20.49 -5.16 -5.08
C SER A 84 20.17 -4.53 -3.73
N VAL A 85 20.39 -5.26 -2.63
CA VAL A 85 20.19 -4.76 -1.27
C VAL A 85 21.20 -3.69 -0.91
N LEU A 86 22.44 -3.79 -1.37
CA LEU A 86 23.43 -2.74 -1.14
C LEU A 86 23.14 -1.48 -1.97
N ALA A 87 22.59 -1.63 -3.16
CA ALA A 87 22.24 -0.53 -4.06
C ALA A 87 21.27 0.46 -3.39
N MET A 88 20.35 -0.01 -2.53
CA MET A 88 19.37 0.83 -1.80
C MET A 88 19.97 2.07 -1.08
N THR A 89 21.25 1.99 -0.70
CA THR A 89 21.93 3.06 0.05
C THR A 89 23.14 3.65 -0.68
N MET A 90 23.56 3.01 -1.77
CA MET A 90 24.88 3.21 -2.38
C MET A 90 24.81 3.74 -3.81
N SER A 91 23.80 3.33 -4.58
CA SER A 91 23.62 3.81 -5.95
C SER A 91 22.73 5.04 -5.97
N SER A 92 23.14 6.04 -6.74
CA SER A 92 22.30 7.17 -7.16
C SER A 92 21.44 6.84 -8.38
N GLU A 93 21.72 5.70 -9.03
CA GLU A 93 21.01 5.17 -10.19
C GLU A 93 20.17 3.94 -9.80
N ARG A 94 19.17 3.62 -10.64
CA ARG A 94 18.12 2.57 -10.51
C ARG A 94 18.69 1.14 -10.56
N GLU A 95 19.73 0.86 -9.78
CA GLU A 95 20.47 -0.40 -9.85
C GLU A 95 19.84 -1.51 -9.02
N CYS A 96 19.03 -1.20 -8.00
CA CYS A 96 18.43 -2.22 -7.13
C CYS A 96 17.47 -3.12 -7.92
N LEU A 97 16.55 -2.53 -8.68
CA LEU A 97 15.61 -3.28 -9.51
C LEU A 97 16.32 -4.14 -10.58
N LYS A 98 17.31 -3.57 -11.28
CA LYS A 98 18.10 -4.30 -12.29
C LYS A 98 18.75 -5.56 -11.73
N TYR A 99 19.37 -5.48 -10.55
CA TYR A 99 20.02 -6.63 -9.94
C TYR A 99 19.02 -7.62 -9.33
N ARG A 100 17.85 -7.16 -8.89
CA ARG A 100 16.77 -8.04 -8.42
C ARG A 100 16.18 -8.87 -9.56
N LEU A 101 16.00 -8.28 -10.75
CA LEU A 101 15.54 -9.01 -11.94
C LEU A 101 16.55 -10.09 -12.41
N LEU A 102 17.84 -9.90 -12.11
CA LEU A 102 18.92 -10.86 -12.41
C LEU A 102 19.19 -11.86 -11.27
N GLY A 103 18.56 -11.66 -10.11
CA GLY A 103 18.76 -12.43 -8.89
C GLY A 103 17.95 -13.73 -8.82
N SER A 104 18.03 -14.41 -7.67
CA SER A 104 17.42 -15.74 -7.47
C SER A 104 15.92 -15.72 -7.14
N GLN A 105 15.29 -14.53 -7.17
CA GLN A 105 13.88 -14.32 -6.79
C GLN A 105 13.55 -14.86 -5.37
N GLU A 106 14.51 -14.81 -4.45
CA GLU A 106 14.30 -15.23 -3.06
C GLU A 106 13.26 -14.34 -2.35
N GLU A 107 12.44 -14.92 -1.45
CA GLU A 107 11.34 -14.22 -0.76
C GLU A 107 11.74 -12.83 -0.23
N LEU A 108 10.96 -11.81 -0.64
CA LEU A 108 11.12 -10.40 -0.28
C LEU A 108 11.20 -10.17 1.24
N ALA A 109 10.45 -10.98 2.00
CA ALA A 109 10.42 -10.95 3.46
C ALA A 109 11.80 -11.17 4.10
N SER A 110 12.69 -11.88 3.42
CA SER A 110 13.97 -12.28 4.00
C SER A 110 14.96 -11.11 4.12
N TRP A 111 14.81 -10.04 3.35
CA TRP A 111 15.70 -8.88 3.33
C TRP A 111 15.20 -7.72 4.19
N GLY A 112 13.92 -7.74 4.58
CA GLY A 112 13.30 -6.78 5.49
C GLY A 112 12.53 -5.66 4.79
N HIS A 113 11.70 -4.95 5.57
CA HIS A 113 10.73 -3.99 5.04
C HIS A 113 11.36 -2.77 4.36
N GLU A 114 12.51 -2.27 4.83
CA GLU A 114 13.21 -1.12 4.20
C GLU A 114 13.66 -1.43 2.76
N TYR A 115 14.09 -2.67 2.50
CA TYR A 115 14.39 -3.13 1.15
C TYR A 115 13.15 -3.14 0.26
N VAL A 116 12.05 -3.70 0.77
CA VAL A 116 10.78 -3.77 0.03
C VAL A 116 10.25 -2.38 -0.28
N ARG A 117 10.34 -1.44 0.66
CA ARG A 117 9.97 -0.04 0.45
C ARG A 117 10.80 0.64 -0.64
N HIS A 118 12.12 0.48 -0.60
CA HIS A 118 13.00 1.06 -1.62
C HIS A 118 12.75 0.44 -2.99
N LEU A 119 12.56 -0.87 -3.05
CA LEU A 119 12.26 -1.61 -4.26
C LEU A 119 10.92 -1.18 -4.86
N ALA A 120 9.87 -1.04 -4.05
CA ALA A 120 8.57 -0.56 -4.49
C ALA A 120 8.66 0.83 -5.16
N GLY A 121 9.42 1.75 -4.56
CA GLY A 121 9.63 3.08 -5.14
C GLY A 121 10.45 3.08 -6.44
N GLU A 122 11.38 2.14 -6.62
CA GLU A 122 12.06 1.97 -7.92
C GLU A 122 11.15 1.34 -8.97
N VAL A 123 10.35 0.35 -8.60
CA VAL A 123 9.38 -0.31 -9.49
C VAL A 123 8.37 0.69 -10.04
N ALA A 124 7.84 1.56 -9.18
CA ALA A 124 6.89 2.57 -9.60
C ALA A 124 7.51 3.60 -10.57
N LYS A 125 8.74 4.04 -10.30
CA LYS A 125 9.49 4.92 -11.19
C LYS A 125 9.87 4.28 -12.52
N GLU A 126 10.14 2.97 -12.54
CA GLU A 126 10.42 2.23 -13.78
C GLU A 126 9.13 2.07 -14.59
N TRP A 127 8.01 1.78 -13.92
CA TRP A 127 6.70 1.72 -14.56
C TRP A 127 6.35 3.00 -15.33
N GLN A 128 6.62 4.17 -14.75
CA GLN A 128 6.37 5.47 -15.39
C GLN A 128 7.31 5.79 -16.56
N GLU A 129 8.50 5.20 -16.62
CA GLU A 129 9.46 5.43 -17.70
C GLU A 129 9.37 4.41 -18.84
N ILE A 130 8.66 3.30 -18.65
CA ILE A 130 8.47 2.31 -19.70
C ILE A 130 7.61 2.89 -20.82
N GLU A 131 8.15 2.91 -22.05
CA GLU A 131 7.38 3.17 -23.25
C GLU A 131 6.30 2.08 -23.41
N GLU A 132 5.08 2.46 -23.85
CA GLU A 132 3.89 1.59 -23.99
C GLU A 132 4.09 0.29 -24.81
N GLY A 133 5.26 0.09 -25.43
CA GLY A 133 5.62 -1.08 -26.22
C GLY A 133 6.25 -2.26 -25.48
N ASP A 134 6.85 -2.09 -24.29
CA ASP A 134 7.59 -3.17 -23.61
C ASP A 134 6.72 -3.98 -22.62
N LYS A 135 5.78 -4.75 -23.19
CA LYS A 135 4.86 -5.60 -22.44
C LYS A 135 5.56 -6.67 -21.60
N ALA A 136 6.77 -7.10 -22.00
CA ALA A 136 7.53 -8.12 -21.29
C ALA A 136 8.08 -7.57 -19.97
N GLN A 137 8.62 -6.34 -19.98
CA GLN A 137 9.04 -5.65 -18.77
C GLN A 137 7.85 -5.32 -17.86
N GLN A 138 6.72 -4.88 -18.43
CA GLN A 138 5.50 -4.63 -17.65
C GLN A 138 4.99 -5.89 -16.93
N GLU A 139 4.98 -7.05 -17.60
CA GLU A 139 4.54 -8.30 -16.96
C GLU A 139 5.47 -8.72 -15.81
N LEU A 140 6.78 -8.49 -15.98
CA LEU A 140 7.77 -8.78 -14.95
C LEU A 140 7.61 -7.87 -13.72
N LEU A 141 7.42 -6.57 -13.93
CA LEU A 141 7.12 -5.63 -12.84
C LEU A 141 5.80 -5.98 -12.15
N LEU A 142 4.76 -6.35 -12.91
CA LEU A 142 3.49 -6.78 -12.33
C LEU A 142 3.62 -8.03 -11.46
N LYS A 143 4.47 -9.00 -11.84
CA LYS A 143 4.77 -10.17 -10.98
C LYS A 143 5.39 -9.71 -9.66
N LEU A 144 6.34 -8.78 -9.70
CA LEU A 144 6.98 -8.24 -8.51
C LEU A 144 5.99 -7.47 -7.62
N VAL A 145 5.11 -6.67 -8.21
CA VAL A 145 4.05 -5.94 -7.47
C VAL A 145 3.09 -6.91 -6.79
N LYS A 146 2.72 -8.02 -7.44
CA LYS A 146 1.89 -9.07 -6.85
C LYS A 146 2.52 -9.74 -5.64
N GLU A 147 3.85 -9.74 -5.51
CA GLU A 147 4.53 -10.24 -4.31
C GLU A 147 4.67 -9.16 -3.23
N ILE A 148 4.90 -7.90 -3.63
CA ILE A 148 5.10 -6.76 -2.71
C ILE A 148 3.80 -6.37 -1.99
N VAL A 149 2.68 -6.29 -2.72
CA VAL A 149 1.40 -5.80 -2.16
C VAL A 149 0.91 -6.65 -0.98
N PRO A 150 0.82 -7.99 -1.08
CA PRO A 150 0.40 -8.82 0.05
C PRO A 150 1.37 -8.75 1.22
N TYR A 151 2.68 -8.65 0.93
CA TYR A 151 3.70 -8.53 1.97
C TYR A 151 3.52 -7.24 2.79
N ASN A 152 3.31 -6.10 2.11
CA ASN A 152 3.09 -4.81 2.77
C ASN A 152 1.80 -4.80 3.60
N MET A 153 0.72 -5.40 3.06
CA MET A 153 -0.54 -5.55 3.80
C MET A 153 -0.38 -6.39 5.07
N ALA A 154 0.37 -7.50 5.01
CA ALA A 154 0.63 -8.36 6.16
C ALA A 154 1.52 -7.70 7.24
N HIS A 155 2.34 -6.71 6.87
CA HIS A 155 3.27 -6.01 7.78
C HIS A 155 2.75 -4.66 8.28
N ASN A 156 1.44 -4.38 8.18
CA ASN A 156 0.81 -3.10 8.55
C ASN A 156 1.39 -1.89 7.79
N ALA A 157 1.83 -2.10 6.55
CA ALA A 157 2.28 -1.06 5.64
C ALA A 157 1.25 -0.86 4.52
N GLU A 158 -0.03 -0.75 4.89
CA GLU A 158 -1.15 -0.70 3.93
C GLU A 158 -1.08 0.56 3.05
N HIS A 159 -0.65 1.69 3.62
CA HIS A 159 -0.46 2.96 2.91
C HIS A 159 0.62 2.87 1.83
N GLU A 160 1.74 2.19 2.10
CA GLU A 160 2.81 1.99 1.10
C GLU A 160 2.34 1.09 -0.06
N ALA A 161 1.48 0.11 0.23
CA ALA A 161 0.86 -0.70 -0.82
C ALA A 161 -0.12 0.12 -1.68
N CYS A 162 -0.89 1.01 -1.06
CA CYS A 162 -1.77 1.94 -1.78
C CYS A 162 -0.98 2.89 -2.67
N ASP A 163 0.10 3.50 -2.15
CA ASP A 163 0.96 4.41 -2.92
C ASP A 163 1.54 3.73 -4.15
N LEU A 164 2.06 2.51 -4.01
CA LEU A 164 2.57 1.72 -5.12
C LEU A 164 1.50 1.47 -6.19
N LEU A 165 0.28 1.11 -5.79
CA LEU A 165 -0.81 0.83 -6.72
C LEU A 165 -1.39 2.09 -7.37
N MET A 166 -1.33 3.23 -6.67
CA MET A 166 -1.69 4.54 -7.23
C MET A 166 -0.69 4.93 -8.32
N GLU A 167 0.62 4.81 -8.07
CA GLU A 167 1.66 5.17 -9.05
C GLU A 167 1.69 4.25 -10.28
N ILE A 168 1.23 3.00 -10.13
CA ILE A 168 1.12 2.01 -11.23
C ILE A 168 -0.24 2.11 -11.94
N GLU A 169 -1.17 2.93 -11.44
CA GLU A 169 -2.54 3.10 -11.96
C GLU A 169 -3.32 1.77 -12.01
N ARG A 170 -3.00 0.81 -11.13
CA ARG A 170 -3.64 -0.53 -11.08
C ARG A 170 -4.32 -0.81 -9.75
N LEU A 171 -5.22 0.10 -9.38
CA LEU A 171 -6.00 0.03 -8.15
C LEU A 171 -6.94 -1.19 -8.09
N ASP A 172 -7.32 -1.77 -9.24
CA ASP A 172 -8.18 -2.97 -9.30
C ASP A 172 -7.65 -4.16 -8.49
N MET A 173 -6.33 -4.25 -8.34
CA MET A 173 -5.70 -5.35 -7.61
C MET A 173 -5.92 -5.25 -6.09
N LEU A 174 -6.18 -4.05 -5.59
CA LEU A 174 -6.34 -3.79 -4.16
C LEU A 174 -7.53 -4.59 -3.60
N ASP A 175 -8.62 -4.72 -4.37
CA ASP A 175 -9.83 -5.46 -3.98
C ASP A 175 -9.57 -6.93 -3.61
N THR A 176 -8.51 -7.55 -4.15
CA THR A 176 -8.19 -8.96 -3.87
C THR A 176 -7.46 -9.15 -2.54
N TYR A 177 -6.68 -8.16 -2.10
CA TYR A 177 -5.74 -8.30 -0.98
C TYR A 177 -6.15 -7.57 0.30
N ILE A 178 -7.33 -6.95 0.33
CA ILE A 178 -7.83 -6.26 1.53
C ILE A 178 -8.49 -7.24 2.49
N ASP A 179 -8.03 -7.20 3.74
CA ASP A 179 -8.60 -7.88 4.90
C ASP A 179 -9.57 -6.97 5.70
N GLU A 180 -10.39 -7.58 6.56
CA GLU A 180 -11.34 -6.89 7.45
C GLU A 180 -10.68 -5.87 8.41
N ASN A 181 -9.42 -6.06 8.78
CA ASN A 181 -8.74 -5.11 9.67
C ASN A 181 -8.11 -3.93 8.90
N ALA A 182 -7.80 -4.15 7.61
CA ALA A 182 -7.07 -3.20 6.79
C ALA A 182 -8.00 -2.23 6.05
N TYR A 183 -9.22 -2.64 5.68
CA TYR A 183 -10.11 -1.82 4.84
C TYR A 183 -10.38 -0.44 5.44
N SER A 184 -10.56 -0.34 6.75
CA SER A 184 -10.86 0.93 7.41
C SER A 184 -9.73 1.96 7.23
N LYS A 185 -8.48 1.53 7.39
CA LYS A 185 -7.30 2.38 7.21
C LYS A 185 -7.08 2.72 5.75
N VAL A 186 -7.20 1.73 4.86
CA VAL A 186 -7.03 1.90 3.41
C VAL A 186 -8.06 2.88 2.86
N CYS A 187 -9.34 2.72 3.18
CA CYS A 187 -10.38 3.62 2.72
C CYS A 187 -10.23 5.04 3.29
N LEU A 188 -9.82 5.17 4.56
CA LEU A 188 -9.52 6.48 5.15
C LEU A 188 -8.35 7.16 4.42
N TYR A 189 -7.29 6.40 4.12
CA TYR A 189 -6.13 6.87 3.39
C TYR A 189 -6.54 7.34 1.99
N LEU A 190 -7.22 6.49 1.21
CA LEU A 190 -7.72 6.85 -0.13
C LEU A 190 -8.60 8.10 -0.09
N THR A 191 -9.53 8.18 0.86
CA THR A 191 -10.42 9.36 1.01
C THR A 191 -9.64 10.63 1.35
N SER A 192 -8.54 10.52 2.09
CA SER A 192 -7.67 11.68 2.37
C SER A 192 -6.84 12.09 1.16
N CYS A 193 -6.40 11.13 0.33
CA CYS A 193 -5.64 11.38 -0.89
C CYS A 193 -6.45 12.13 -1.95
N VAL A 194 -7.78 11.93 -1.98
CA VAL A 194 -8.72 12.59 -2.90
C VAL A 194 -8.57 14.11 -2.95
N SER A 195 -8.31 14.78 -1.82
CA SER A 195 -8.13 16.24 -1.81
C SER A 195 -6.82 16.74 -2.42
N TYR A 196 -5.85 15.85 -2.62
CA TYR A 196 -4.52 16.17 -3.14
C TYR A 196 -4.34 15.79 -4.61
N VAL A 197 -5.26 14.99 -5.16
CA VAL A 197 -5.17 14.44 -6.52
C VAL A 197 -6.12 15.21 -7.44
N PRO A 198 -5.66 15.65 -8.63
CA PRO A 198 -6.53 16.32 -9.60
C PRO A 198 -7.56 15.37 -10.21
N GLU A 199 -8.65 15.92 -10.75
CA GLU A 199 -9.54 15.17 -11.65
C GLU A 199 -8.78 14.89 -12.97
N PRO A 200 -8.84 13.66 -13.55
CA PRO A 200 -9.82 12.59 -13.33
C PRO A 200 -9.40 11.45 -12.38
N GLU A 201 -8.14 11.37 -11.95
CA GLU A 201 -7.62 10.28 -11.09
C GLU A 201 -8.35 10.19 -9.76
N ASN A 202 -8.75 11.33 -9.20
CA ASN A 202 -9.59 11.41 -8.00
C ASN A 202 -10.87 10.55 -8.14
N SER A 203 -11.53 10.60 -9.30
CA SER A 203 -12.74 9.81 -9.53
C SER A 203 -12.49 8.30 -9.53
N ALA A 204 -11.33 7.86 -10.01
CA ALA A 204 -10.92 6.46 -9.98
C ALA A 204 -10.63 6.00 -8.55
N LEU A 205 -9.96 6.83 -7.75
CA LEU A 205 -9.70 6.56 -6.32
C LEU A 205 -11.00 6.41 -5.54
N LEU A 206 -11.95 7.31 -5.73
CA LEU A 206 -13.27 7.25 -5.09
C LEU A 206 -14.05 6.01 -5.52
N LYS A 207 -14.03 5.64 -6.80
CA LYS A 207 -14.67 4.41 -7.30
C LYS A 207 -14.05 3.15 -6.70
N CYS A 208 -12.72 3.10 -6.56
CA CYS A 208 -12.02 2.00 -5.90
C CYS A 208 -12.42 1.92 -4.41
N ALA A 209 -12.34 3.03 -3.67
CA ALA A 209 -12.74 3.08 -2.26
C ALA A 209 -14.22 2.67 -2.06
N LEU A 210 -15.10 3.02 -3.00
CA LEU A 210 -16.50 2.62 -3.02
C LEU A 210 -16.65 1.10 -3.24
N SER A 211 -15.91 0.50 -4.19
CA SER A 211 -15.87 -0.96 -4.40
C SER A 211 -15.53 -1.69 -3.10
N ILE A 212 -14.50 -1.21 -2.41
CA ILE A 212 -14.03 -1.77 -1.14
C ILE A 212 -15.13 -1.67 -0.07
N PHE A 213 -15.74 -0.50 0.11
CA PHE A 213 -16.82 -0.35 1.10
C PHE A 213 -18.04 -1.23 0.80
N ARG A 214 -18.38 -1.43 -0.48
CA ARG A 214 -19.45 -2.36 -0.88
C ARG A 214 -19.10 -3.81 -0.52
N LYS A 215 -17.85 -4.23 -0.71
CA LYS A 215 -17.38 -5.59 -0.36
C LYS A 215 -17.52 -5.88 1.14
N PHE A 216 -17.27 -4.89 1.99
CA PHE A 216 -17.38 -5.01 3.45
C PHE A 216 -18.76 -4.62 4.02
N ASN A 217 -19.79 -4.51 3.16
CA ASN A 217 -21.17 -4.17 3.54
C ASN A 217 -21.31 -2.84 4.31
N ARG A 218 -20.41 -1.88 4.07
CA ARG A 218 -20.45 -0.52 4.65
C ARG A 218 -21.15 0.45 3.72
N TYR A 219 -22.47 0.30 3.62
CA TYR A 219 -23.31 1.08 2.71
C TYR A 219 -23.36 2.59 3.04
N PRO A 220 -23.43 3.05 4.30
CA PRO A 220 -23.46 4.48 4.61
C PRO A 220 -22.22 5.24 4.13
N GLU A 221 -21.03 4.67 4.35
CA GLU A 221 -19.77 5.26 3.89
C GLU A 221 -19.64 5.21 2.36
N ALA A 222 -20.05 4.10 1.73
CA ALA A 222 -20.09 3.99 0.28
C ALA A 222 -21.02 5.04 -0.35
N LEU A 223 -22.20 5.26 0.23
CA LEU A 223 -23.16 6.27 -0.22
C LEU A 223 -22.56 7.68 -0.13
N ARG A 224 -21.85 7.99 0.96
CA ARG A 224 -21.17 9.29 1.10
C ARG A 224 -20.16 9.52 -0.03
N LEU A 225 -19.39 8.51 -0.42
CA LEU A 225 -18.46 8.62 -1.54
C LEU A 225 -19.18 8.75 -2.89
N ALA A 226 -20.27 8.01 -3.09
CA ALA A 226 -21.09 8.09 -4.30
C ALA A 226 -21.71 9.49 -4.49
N LEU A 227 -22.13 10.13 -3.39
CA LEU A 227 -22.62 11.51 -3.40
C LEU A 227 -21.53 12.52 -3.78
N ILE A 228 -20.29 12.32 -3.34
CA ILE A 228 -19.16 13.16 -3.76
C ILE A 228 -18.88 13.02 -5.26
N LEU A 229 -19.03 11.80 -5.80
CA LEU A 229 -18.93 11.53 -7.24
C LEU A 229 -20.10 12.07 -8.07
N ASN A 230 -21.22 12.45 -7.41
CA ASN A 230 -22.45 12.91 -8.03
C ASN A 230 -23.03 11.93 -9.08
N ASP A 231 -22.85 10.63 -8.86
CA ASP A 231 -23.35 9.58 -9.76
C ASP A 231 -24.65 8.97 -9.18
N VAL A 232 -25.79 9.34 -9.77
CA VAL A 232 -27.12 8.97 -9.30
C VAL A 232 -27.36 7.46 -9.42
N GLU A 233 -26.89 6.83 -10.50
CA GLU A 233 -27.06 5.39 -10.73
C GLU A 233 -26.28 4.58 -9.68
N LEU A 234 -25.07 5.03 -9.33
CA LEU A 234 -24.27 4.42 -8.27
C LEU A 234 -24.96 4.54 -6.90
N VAL A 235 -25.55 5.69 -6.60
CA VAL A 235 -26.31 5.94 -5.37
C VAL A 235 -27.51 5.00 -5.28
N GLU A 236 -28.31 4.89 -6.34
CA GLU A 236 -29.47 4.00 -6.40
C GLU A 236 -29.06 2.54 -6.21
N ASN A 237 -28.00 2.10 -6.90
CA ASN A 237 -27.46 0.75 -6.78
C ASN A 237 -27.02 0.42 -5.34
N ILE A 238 -26.38 1.36 -4.63
CA ILE A 238 -25.96 1.18 -3.23
C ILE A 238 -27.18 1.08 -2.32
N PHE A 239 -28.19 1.92 -2.54
CA PHE A 239 -29.41 1.94 -1.74
C PHE A 239 -30.18 0.62 -1.88
N THR A 240 -30.38 0.15 -3.12
CA THR A 240 -31.07 -1.12 -3.44
C THR A 240 -30.28 -2.35 -3.00
N SER A 241 -28.94 -2.27 -2.97
CA SER A 241 -28.09 -3.37 -2.47
C SER A 241 -28.22 -3.59 -0.96
N CYS A 242 -28.66 -2.58 -0.21
CA CYS A 242 -28.84 -2.67 1.24
C CYS A 242 -30.18 -3.32 1.56
N LYS A 243 -30.19 -4.41 2.34
CA LYS A 243 -31.41 -5.10 2.79
C LYS A 243 -31.87 -4.69 4.19
N ASP A 244 -31.04 -3.95 4.92
CA ASP A 244 -31.35 -3.56 6.30
C ASP A 244 -32.09 -2.22 6.31
N ILE A 245 -33.35 -2.25 6.76
CA ILE A 245 -34.27 -1.11 6.83
C ILE A 245 -33.69 0.02 7.69
N VAL A 246 -32.98 -0.31 8.79
CA VAL A 246 -32.43 0.72 9.68
C VAL A 246 -31.31 1.49 8.97
N ILE A 247 -30.47 0.78 8.23
CA ILE A 247 -29.39 1.39 7.44
C ILE A 247 -29.97 2.19 6.28
N GLN A 248 -31.03 1.70 5.61
CA GLN A 248 -31.75 2.45 4.58
C GLN A 248 -32.37 3.75 5.12
N LYS A 249 -32.97 3.72 6.33
CA LYS A 249 -33.48 4.93 6.99
C LYS A 249 -32.34 5.91 7.29
N GLN A 250 -31.18 5.45 7.78
CA GLN A 250 -29.99 6.30 7.98
C GLN A 250 -29.49 6.92 6.67
N MET A 251 -29.43 6.13 5.59
CA MET A 251 -29.05 6.61 4.26
C MET A 251 -30.04 7.64 3.72
N SER A 252 -31.34 7.44 3.95
CA SER A 252 -32.40 8.38 3.56
C SER A 252 -32.26 9.73 4.24
N PHE A 253 -31.90 9.77 5.53
CA PHE A 253 -31.58 11.03 6.21
C PHE A 253 -30.36 11.74 5.60
N MET A 254 -29.33 10.98 5.17
CA MET A 254 -28.17 11.57 4.50
C MET A 254 -28.54 12.16 3.13
N LEU A 255 -29.36 11.45 2.35
CA LEU A 255 -29.87 11.91 1.05
C LEU A 255 -30.74 13.15 1.19
N GLY A 256 -31.68 13.13 2.14
CA GLY A 256 -32.52 14.29 2.44
C GLY A 256 -31.70 15.52 2.82
N ARG A 257 -30.64 15.36 3.63
CA ARG A 257 -29.74 16.49 3.95
C ARG A 257 -28.96 16.99 2.74
N HIS A 258 -28.56 16.10 1.84
CA HIS A 258 -27.88 16.46 0.59
C HIS A 258 -28.84 17.07 -0.45
N GLY A 259 -30.16 16.96 -0.24
CA GLY A 259 -31.17 17.41 -1.19
C GLY A 259 -31.28 16.53 -2.44
N MET A 260 -30.81 15.29 -2.36
CA MET A 260 -30.93 14.30 -3.44
C MET A 260 -32.16 13.44 -3.17
N PHE A 261 -33.09 13.43 -4.13
CA PHE A 261 -34.28 12.59 -4.07
C PHE A 261 -34.10 11.42 -5.03
N LEU A 262 -34.34 10.20 -4.55
CA LEU A 262 -34.34 8.99 -5.36
C LEU A 262 -35.78 8.55 -5.57
N GLU A 263 -36.16 8.30 -6.82
CA GLU A 263 -37.40 7.61 -7.15
C GLU A 263 -37.21 6.12 -6.85
N LEU A 264 -37.55 5.71 -5.63
CA LEU A 264 -37.53 4.30 -5.24
C LEU A 264 -38.71 3.58 -5.92
N ASN A 265 -38.56 2.29 -6.22
CA ASN A 265 -39.70 1.47 -6.63
C ASN A 265 -40.65 1.24 -5.45
N GLU A 266 -41.96 1.20 -5.72
CA GLU A 266 -43.02 0.97 -4.72
C GLU A 266 -42.90 -0.40 -4.01
N ASP A 267 -42.10 -1.32 -4.55
CA ASP A 267 -41.86 -2.67 -4.01
C ASP A 267 -40.89 -2.71 -2.82
N VAL A 268 -40.30 -1.57 -2.42
CA VAL A 268 -39.37 -1.49 -1.28
C VAL A 268 -40.15 -1.46 0.04
N GLU A 269 -39.78 -2.33 0.98
CA GLU A 269 -40.35 -2.32 2.35
C GLU A 269 -40.15 -0.93 3.01
N ASP A 270 -41.18 -0.41 3.69
CA ASP A 270 -41.20 0.93 4.29
C ASP A 270 -40.98 2.09 3.28
N PHE A 271 -41.39 1.94 2.01
CA PHE A 271 -41.27 2.98 0.97
C PHE A 271 -41.79 4.36 1.43
N GLU A 272 -43.00 4.42 1.99
CA GLU A 272 -43.62 5.69 2.43
C GLU A 272 -42.77 6.41 3.49
N ASP A 273 -42.28 5.66 4.50
CA ASP A 273 -41.39 6.19 5.54
C ASP A 273 -40.07 6.71 4.93
N LEU A 274 -39.47 5.95 4.00
CA LEU A 274 -38.21 6.32 3.36
C LEU A 274 -38.38 7.60 2.53
N THR A 275 -39.46 7.71 1.74
CA THR A 275 -39.77 8.90 0.95
C THR A 275 -40.06 10.12 1.82
N GLU A 276 -40.78 9.95 2.94
CA GLU A 276 -41.05 11.02 3.91
C GLU A 276 -39.75 11.52 4.56
N ILE A 277 -38.85 10.60 4.94
CA ILE A 277 -37.54 10.91 5.50
C ILE A 277 -36.66 11.64 4.49
N MET A 278 -36.58 11.16 3.24
CA MET A 278 -35.81 11.83 2.17
C MET A 278 -36.32 13.24 1.90
N SER A 279 -37.63 13.46 2.02
CA SER A 279 -38.26 14.78 1.82
C SER A 279 -38.09 15.73 3.03
N ASN A 280 -37.39 15.30 4.09
CA ASN A 280 -37.18 16.06 5.34
C ASN A 280 -38.46 16.60 6.00
N VAL A 281 -39.61 15.96 5.78
CA VAL A 281 -40.91 16.46 6.27
C VAL A 281 -40.95 16.54 7.80
N GLN A 282 -40.38 15.54 8.48
CA GLN A 282 -40.34 15.44 9.93
C GLN A 282 -39.13 16.15 10.58
N LEU A 283 -38.34 16.92 9.83
CA LEU A 283 -37.14 17.56 10.37
C LEU A 283 -37.47 18.56 11.49
N ASN A 284 -38.56 19.33 11.33
CA ASN A 284 -38.98 20.33 12.32
C ASN A 284 -39.48 19.67 13.61
N SER A 285 -40.30 18.62 13.51
CA SER A 285 -40.79 17.87 14.67
C SER A 285 -39.65 17.20 15.44
N ASN A 286 -38.70 16.58 14.73
CA ASN A 286 -37.52 15.94 15.32
C ASN A 286 -36.61 16.97 16.01
N PHE A 287 -36.40 18.15 15.39
CA PHE A 287 -35.60 19.22 15.99
C PHE A 287 -36.25 19.78 17.27
N LEU A 288 -37.57 19.98 17.26
CA LEU A 288 -38.32 20.41 18.44
C LEU A 288 -38.28 19.38 19.57
N ALA A 289 -38.38 18.09 19.25
CA ALA A 289 -38.29 17.01 20.22
C ALA A 289 -36.89 16.94 20.85
N LEU A 290 -35.83 17.02 20.03
CA LEU A 290 -34.44 17.05 20.49
C LEU A 290 -34.19 18.26 21.40
N ALA A 291 -34.64 19.45 21.00
CA ALA A 291 -34.50 20.67 21.81
C ALA A 291 -35.20 20.53 23.17
N ARG A 292 -36.40 19.94 23.22
CA ARG A 292 -37.09 19.67 24.49
C ARG A 292 -36.31 18.71 25.39
N GLU A 293 -35.79 17.62 24.84
CA GLU A 293 -35.02 16.65 25.64
C GLU A 293 -33.71 17.25 26.16
N VAL A 294 -32.93 17.94 25.32
CA VAL A 294 -31.70 18.62 25.75
C VAL A 294 -31.99 19.66 26.84
N MET A 295 -33.07 20.43 26.69
CA MET A 295 -33.49 21.42 27.70
C MET A 295 -33.91 20.78 29.03
N LYS A 296 -34.52 19.59 29.02
CA LYS A 296 -34.84 18.84 30.25
C LYS A 296 -33.56 18.39 30.96
N TYR A 297 -32.62 17.81 30.22
CA TYR A 297 -31.36 17.30 30.79
C TYR A 297 -30.49 18.41 31.39
N THR A 298 -30.44 19.60 30.77
CA THR A 298 -29.68 20.74 31.31
C THR A 298 -30.29 21.32 32.57
N HIS A 299 -31.62 21.27 32.73
CA HIS A 299 -32.30 21.72 33.95
C HIS A 299 -32.15 20.73 35.12
N THR A 300 -31.87 19.45 34.87
CA THR A 300 -31.65 18.45 35.93
C THR A 300 -30.21 18.40 36.48
N HIS A 301 -29.25 19.08 35.83
CA HIS A 301 -27.83 19.10 36.23
C HIS A 301 -27.32 20.48 36.70
N ILE A 302 -28.23 21.44 36.93
CA ILE A 302 -27.99 22.72 37.63
C ILE A 302 -28.76 22.67 38.95
#